data_AF-A0A7V1H1B9-F1
#
_entry.id   AF-A0A7V1H1B9-F1
#
_cell.length_a   1.000
_cell.length_b   1.000
_cell.length_c   1.000
_cell.angle_alpha   90.00
_cell.angle_beta   90.00
_cell.angle_gamma   90.00
#
_symmetry.space_group_name_H-M   'P 1'
#
loop_
_entity.id
_entity.type
_entity.pdbx_description
1 polymer ?
#
loop_
_entity_poly.entity_id
_entity_poly.type
_entity_poly.pdbx_seq_one_letter_code
_entity_poly.pdbx_strand_id
1 'polypeptide(L)'
;MINANLDGGLKNFINQHVTSFLVWDLLVFFHKNPAAVDDVFELSKKIGRGMDDIELAASELVNKSILRREKKVYEYAASDEMKALVATFVGALDDRETRLWILSEVLQRR
;
A
#
# COMPACT_ATOMS: atom_id res chain seq x y z
N MET A 1 11.40 -20.07 -6.33
CA MET A 1 12.48 -19.77 -5.36
C MET A 1 12.70 -18.27 -5.36
N ILE A 2 12.06 -17.59 -4.41
CA ILE A 2 12.30 -16.17 -4.15
C ILE A 2 13.69 -16.10 -3.49
N ASN A 3 14.53 -15.18 -3.95
CA ASN A 3 15.90 -15.01 -3.48
C ASN A 3 15.88 -14.47 -2.04
N ALA A 4 16.61 -15.10 -1.11
CA ALA A 4 16.65 -14.74 0.32
C ALA A 4 17.01 -13.28 0.64
N ASN A 5 17.56 -12.53 -0.32
CA ASN A 5 17.87 -11.11 -0.19
C ASN A 5 16.69 -10.18 -0.55
N LEU A 6 15.80 -10.62 -1.46
CA LEU A 6 14.50 -9.96 -1.69
C LEU A 6 13.60 -10.11 -0.45
N ASP A 7 13.71 -11.24 0.24
CA ASP A 7 12.89 -11.58 1.41
C ASP A 7 13.08 -10.60 2.58
N GLY A 8 14.31 -10.17 2.90
CA GLY A 8 14.56 -9.27 4.04
C GLY A 8 13.97 -7.85 3.85
N GLY A 9 14.24 -7.24 2.69
CA GLY A 9 13.75 -5.89 2.37
C GLY A 9 12.24 -5.85 2.18
N LEU A 10 11.69 -6.81 1.42
CA LEU A 10 10.25 -6.93 1.19
C LEU A 10 9.50 -7.24 2.48
N LYS A 11 10.00 -8.18 3.30
CA LYS A 11 9.40 -8.49 4.60
C LYS A 11 9.40 -7.28 5.52
N ASN A 12 10.49 -6.53 5.59
CA ASN A 12 10.55 -5.30 6.37
C ASN A 12 9.55 -4.26 5.87
N PHE A 13 9.43 -4.08 4.55
CA PHE A 13 8.45 -3.17 3.97
C PHE A 13 7.02 -3.56 4.32
N ILE A 14 6.64 -4.83 4.10
CA ILE A 14 5.34 -5.38 4.49
C ILE A 14 5.11 -5.12 5.98
N ASN A 15 6.15 -5.38 6.78
CA ASN A 15 6.05 -5.29 8.22
C ASN A 15 5.83 -3.88 8.74
N GLN A 16 6.39 -2.88 8.07
CA GLN A 16 6.32 -1.49 8.48
C GLN A 16 5.16 -0.75 7.83
N HIS A 17 4.76 -1.12 6.61
CA HIS A 17 3.86 -0.31 5.79
C HIS A 17 2.53 -1.00 5.45
N VAL A 18 2.45 -2.33 5.42
CA VAL A 18 1.25 -3.07 4.99
C VAL A 18 0.53 -3.66 6.22
N THR A 19 -0.12 -2.79 6.99
CA THR A 19 -0.79 -3.14 8.27
C THR A 19 -2.15 -3.80 8.07
N SER A 20 -2.78 -3.60 6.92
CA SER A 20 -4.08 -4.17 6.59
C SER A 20 -4.20 -4.39 5.08
N PHE A 21 -5.18 -5.20 4.67
CA PHE A 21 -5.52 -5.35 3.25
C PHE A 21 -5.97 -4.04 2.62
N LEU A 22 -6.53 -3.11 3.39
CA LEU A 22 -6.94 -1.82 2.84
C LEU A 22 -5.74 -0.90 2.56
N VAL A 23 -4.74 -0.92 3.43
CA VAL A 23 -3.48 -0.23 3.18
C VAL A 23 -2.75 -0.83 1.99
N TRP A 24 -2.74 -2.16 1.87
CA TRP A 24 -2.28 -2.84 0.65
C TRP A 24 -2.99 -2.31 -0.59
N ASP A 25 -4.33 -2.31 -0.59
CA ASP A 25 -5.12 -1.91 -1.76
C ASP A 25 -4.82 -0.46 -2.16
N LEU A 26 -4.68 0.45 -1.20
CA LEU A 26 -4.29 1.84 -1.44
C LEU A 26 -2.87 1.98 -2.00
N LEU A 27 -1.90 1.22 -1.48
CA LEU A 27 -0.53 1.21 -2.00
C LEU A 27 -0.50 0.77 -3.47
N VAL A 28 -1.22 -0.31 -3.80
CA VAL A 28 -1.35 -0.79 -5.18
C VAL A 28 -2.04 0.26 -6.05
N PHE A 29 -3.11 0.88 -5.56
CA PHE A 29 -3.87 1.89 -6.30
C PHE A 29 -3.00 3.11 -6.66
N PHE A 30 -2.37 3.74 -5.67
CA PHE A 30 -1.57 4.95 -5.92
C PHE A 30 -0.28 4.66 -6.70
N HIS A 31 0.31 3.47 -6.55
CA HIS A 31 1.42 3.05 -7.40
C HIS A 31 1.01 2.94 -8.87
N LYS A 32 -0.16 2.34 -9.14
CA LYS A 32 -0.69 2.19 -10.51
C LYS A 32 -1.23 3.51 -11.08
N ASN A 33 -1.58 4.45 -10.22
CA ASN A 33 -2.18 5.74 -10.59
C ASN A 33 -1.42 6.90 -9.90
N PRO A 34 -0.14 7.15 -10.24
CA PRO A 34 0.70 8.10 -9.49
C PRO A 34 0.22 9.55 -9.59
N ALA A 35 -0.59 9.89 -10.60
CA ALA A 35 -1.22 11.19 -10.75
C ALA A 35 -2.63 11.28 -10.12
N ALA A 36 -3.08 10.24 -9.41
CA ALA A 36 -4.37 10.25 -8.74
C ALA A 36 -4.38 11.31 -7.63
N VAL A 37 -5.44 12.12 -7.64
CA VAL A 37 -5.77 13.11 -6.61
C VAL A 37 -7.24 12.89 -6.29
N ASP A 38 -7.50 12.05 -5.29
CA ASP A 38 -8.84 11.55 -4.99
C ASP A 38 -9.22 11.84 -3.53
N ASP A 39 -10.48 12.21 -3.29
CA ASP A 39 -11.02 12.25 -1.93
C ASP A 39 -11.45 10.85 -1.46
N VAL A 40 -11.86 10.75 -0.19
CA VAL A 40 -12.32 9.49 0.40
C VAL A 40 -13.50 8.90 -0.35
N PHE A 41 -14.40 9.73 -0.88
CA PHE A 41 -15.58 9.24 -1.58
C PHE A 41 -15.19 8.57 -2.90
N GLU A 42 -14.34 9.19 -3.70
CA GLU A 42 -13.84 8.59 -4.95
C GLU A 42 -12.97 7.36 -4.70
N LEU A 43 -12.10 7.38 -3.68
CA LEU A 43 -11.34 6.20 -3.26
C LEU A 43 -12.26 5.07 -2.80
N SER A 44 -13.31 5.35 -2.03
CA SER A 44 -14.25 4.33 -1.57
C SER A 44 -14.94 3.59 -2.72
N LYS A 45 -15.31 4.30 -3.78
CA LYS A 45 -15.88 3.71 -5.00
C LYS A 45 -14.88 2.87 -5.77
N LYS A 46 -13.64 3.35 -5.89
CA LYS A 46 -12.57 2.68 -6.67
C LYS A 46 -12.07 1.43 -5.98
N ILE A 47 -11.95 1.45 -4.66
CA ILE A 47 -11.43 0.34 -3.84
C ILE A 47 -12.55 -0.61 -3.38
N GLY A 48 -13.80 -0.13 -3.29
CA GLY A 48 -14.94 -0.93 -2.85
C GLY A 48 -14.94 -1.21 -1.34
N ARG A 49 -14.66 -0.18 -0.55
CA ARG A 49 -14.66 -0.21 0.93
C ARG A 49 -15.36 1.02 1.49
N GLY A 50 -15.74 0.99 2.77
CA GLY A 50 -16.40 2.11 3.43
C GLY A 50 -15.52 3.36 3.49
N MET A 51 -16.13 4.53 3.47
CA MET A 51 -15.40 5.81 3.56
C MET A 51 -14.59 5.92 4.85
N ASP A 52 -15.14 5.46 5.99
CA ASP A 52 -14.46 5.51 7.28
C ASP A 52 -13.19 4.63 7.29
N ASP A 53 -13.28 3.43 6.71
CA ASP A 53 -12.13 2.53 6.58
C ASP A 53 -11.05 3.13 5.67
N ILE A 54 -11.46 3.74 4.55
CA ILE A 54 -10.57 4.40 3.60
C ILE A 54 -9.87 5.59 4.25
N GLU A 55 -10.60 6.44 4.99
CA GLU A 55 -10.04 7.59 5.71
C GLU A 55 -8.98 7.11 6.73
N LEU A 56 -9.26 6.04 7.48
CA LEU A 56 -8.32 5.46 8.44
C LEU A 56 -7.04 4.95 7.76
N ALA A 57 -7.19 4.13 6.71
CA ALA A 57 -6.05 3.56 5.98
C ALA A 57 -5.24 4.61 5.22
N ALA A 58 -5.90 5.58 4.58
CA ALA A 58 -5.24 6.67 3.88
C ALA A 58 -4.49 7.59 4.86
N SER A 59 -5.09 7.88 6.03
CA SER A 59 -4.41 8.66 7.08
C SER A 59 -3.18 7.94 7.64
N GLU A 60 -3.21 6.62 7.74
CA GLU A 60 -2.01 5.84 8.09
C GLU A 60 -0.88 6.05 7.07
N LEU A 61 -1.20 6.00 5.77
CA LEU A 61 -0.24 6.23 4.70
C LEU A 61 0.25 7.69 4.65
N VAL A 62 -0.57 8.65 5.07
CA VAL A 62 -0.13 10.05 5.27
C VAL A 62 0.87 10.16 6.42
N ASN A 63 0.61 9.50 7.55
CA ASN A 63 1.53 9.48 8.68
C ASN A 63 2.88 8.83 8.35
N LYS A 64 2.90 7.96 7.33
CA LYS A 64 4.11 7.31 6.79
C LYS A 64 4.76 8.09 5.63
N SER A 65 4.28 9.29 5.32
CA SER A 65 4.76 10.12 4.21
C SER A 65 4.68 9.45 2.83
N ILE A 66 3.78 8.47 2.67
CA ILE A 66 3.54 7.78 1.40
C ILE A 66 2.50 8.55 0.59
N LEU A 67 1.45 9.00 1.27
CA LEU A 67 0.46 9.91 0.72
C LEU A 67 0.64 11.30 1.34
N ARG A 68 0.19 12.32 0.62
CA ARG A 68 -0.06 13.64 1.17
C ARG A 68 -1.56 13.89 1.14
N ARG A 69 -2.07 14.51 2.21
CA ARG A 69 -3.42 15.03 2.26
C ARG A 69 -3.37 16.54 2.13
N GLU A 70 -4.01 17.07 1.10
CA GLU A 70 -4.25 18.51 0.99
C GLU A 70 -5.75 18.75 0.96
N LYS A 71 -6.26 19.56 1.90
CA LYS A 71 -7.68 19.76 2.15
C LYS A 71 -8.40 18.41 2.39
N LYS A 72 -9.05 17.85 1.38
CA LYS A 72 -9.85 16.61 1.45
C LYS A 72 -9.41 15.54 0.44
N VAL A 73 -8.36 15.80 -0.34
CA VAL A 73 -7.86 14.86 -1.34
C VAL A 73 -6.53 14.25 -0.89
N TYR A 74 -6.30 13.02 -1.33
CA TYR A 74 -5.08 12.27 -1.15
C TYR A 74 -4.37 12.12 -2.48
N GLU A 75 -3.06 12.30 -2.46
CA GLU A 75 -2.19 12.14 -3.62
C GLU A 75 -0.91 11.39 -3.26
N TYR A 76 -0.28 10.78 -4.26
CA TYR A 76 0.93 10.00 -4.05
C TYR A 76 2.15 10.90 -3.89
N ALA A 77 2.72 10.94 -2.68
CA ALA A 77 3.77 11.89 -2.30
C ALA A 77 5.03 11.23 -1.71
N ALA A 78 5.15 9.91 -1.87
CA ALA A 78 6.31 9.14 -1.45
C ALA A 78 7.62 9.64 -2.09
N SER A 79 8.74 9.55 -1.36
CA SER A 79 10.08 9.74 -1.92
C SER A 79 10.38 8.70 -3.01
N ASP A 80 11.38 8.96 -3.84
CA ASP A 80 11.76 8.01 -4.91
C ASP A 80 12.22 6.66 -4.34
N GLU A 81 12.88 6.66 -3.18
CA GLU A 81 13.26 5.41 -2.50
C GLU A 81 12.02 4.64 -2.04
N MET A 82 11.05 5.32 -1.43
CA MET A 82 9.81 4.71 -0.99
C MET A 82 8.98 4.20 -2.19
N LYS A 83 8.93 4.95 -3.29
CA LYS A 83 8.30 4.50 -4.53
C LYS A 83 8.95 3.22 -5.08
N ALA A 84 10.27 3.09 -5.00
CA ALA A 84 10.97 1.87 -5.41
C ALA A 84 10.63 0.66 -4.52
N LEU A 85 10.46 0.88 -3.20
CA LEU A 85 10.00 -0.17 -2.27
C LEU A 85 8.56 -0.57 -2.57
N VAL A 86 7.66 0.39 -2.78
CA VAL A 86 6.27 0.11 -3.18
C VAL A 86 6.25 -0.63 -4.52
N ALA A 87 7.06 -0.24 -5.49
CA ALA A 87 7.16 -0.95 -6.78
C ALA A 87 7.64 -2.39 -6.61
N THR A 88 8.63 -2.62 -5.73
CA THR A 88 9.10 -3.98 -5.40
C THR A 88 7.98 -4.80 -4.78
N PHE A 89 7.23 -4.23 -3.83
CA PHE A 89 6.08 -4.87 -3.23
C PHE A 89 4.98 -5.19 -4.25
N VAL A 90 4.60 -4.23 -5.10
CA VAL A 90 3.55 -4.45 -6.12
C VAL A 90 3.99 -5.50 -7.14
N GLY A 91 5.23 -5.46 -7.61
CA GLY A 91 5.77 -6.46 -8.54
C GLY A 91 5.83 -7.86 -7.93
N ALA A 92 6.08 -7.97 -6.62
CA ALA A 92 6.02 -9.24 -5.90
C ALA A 92 4.61 -9.86 -5.88
N LEU A 93 3.54 -9.09 -6.13
CA LEU A 93 2.17 -9.61 -6.18
C LEU A 93 1.84 -10.37 -7.47
N ASP A 94 2.66 -10.23 -8.51
CA ASP A 94 2.49 -10.91 -9.79
C ASP A 94 2.88 -12.39 -9.70
N ASP A 95 3.80 -12.73 -8.80
CA ASP A 95 4.11 -14.12 -8.48
C ASP A 95 3.10 -14.70 -7.47
N ARG A 96 2.51 -15.85 -7.81
CA ARG A 96 1.46 -16.48 -7.01
C ARG A 96 1.96 -16.94 -5.65
N GLU A 97 3.15 -17.55 -5.60
CA GLU A 97 3.73 -18.08 -4.36
C GLU A 97 4.04 -16.92 -3.40
N THR A 98 4.70 -15.89 -3.92
CA THR A 98 5.00 -14.65 -3.19
C THR A 98 3.72 -13.98 -2.69
N ARG A 99 2.70 -13.81 -3.53
CA ARG A 99 1.42 -13.19 -3.12
C ARG A 99 0.75 -13.95 -1.97
N LEU A 100 0.75 -15.28 -2.01
CA LEU A 100 0.19 -16.10 -0.92
C LEU A 100 1.00 -15.96 0.37
N TRP A 101 2.32 -15.88 0.28
CA TRP A 101 3.18 -15.63 1.42
C TRP A 101 2.91 -14.26 2.05
N ILE A 102 2.86 -13.18 1.25
CA ILE A 102 2.54 -11.82 1.75
C ILE A 102 1.16 -11.80 2.41
N LEU A 103 0.15 -12.44 1.80
CA LEU A 103 -1.18 -12.57 2.38
C LEU A 103 -1.11 -13.24 3.76
N SER A 104 -0.29 -14.28 3.92
CA SER A 104 -0.12 -14.96 5.20
C SER A 104 0.53 -14.06 6.26
N GLU A 105 1.52 -13.24 5.88
CA GLU A 105 2.18 -12.29 6.79
C GLU A 105 1.20 -11.19 7.25
N VAL A 106 0.33 -10.70 6.36
CA VAL A 106 -0.70 -9.71 6.70
C VAL A 106 -1.79 -10.31 7.61
N LEU A 107 -2.20 -11.57 7.40
CA LEU A 107 -3.21 -12.23 8.25
C LEU A 107 -2.72 -12.57 9.66
N GLN A 108 -1.43 -12.87 9.83
CA GLN A 108 -0.85 -13.24 11.12
C GLN A 108 -0.63 -12.05 12.06
N ARG A 109 -0.72 -10.83 11.53
CA ARG A 109 -0.68 -9.58 12.30
C ARG A 109 -2.03 -9.37 12.99
N ARG A 110 -2.16 -9.90 14.21
CA ARG A 110 -3.23 -9.55 15.16
C ARG A 110 -2.72 -8.56 16.20
#